data_AF-A0A2M7PW68-F1
#
_entry.id   AF-A0A2M7PW68-F1
#
_cell.length_a   1.000
_cell.length_b   1.000
_cell.length_c   1.000
_cell.angle_alpha   90.00
_cell.angle_beta   90.00
_cell.angle_gamma   90.00
#
_symmetry.space_group_name_H-M   'P 1'
#
loop_
_entity.id
_entity.type
_entity.pdbx_description
1 polymer ?
#
loop_
_entity_poly.entity_id
_entity_poly.type
_entity_poly.pdbx_seq_one_letter_code
_entity_poly.pdbx_strand_id
1 'polypeptide(L)'
;MSKALCSLLLLLTLCATAGCNNIQKSKIASLLDARDRAVSEQSLEDFSVLLTDKYDDHGRSKIDVVAQMINLFEQFEQISMHSHDRIIRIIDEAHAQCEQTYTLKVFADEQWRSLVQKEQLQFERINEQWRISGGL
;
A
#
# COMPACT_ATOMS: atom_id res chain seq x y z
N MET A 1 22.08 -0.42 45.35
CA MET A 1 21.84 -0.70 43.92
C MET A 1 20.52 -0.05 43.51
N SER A 2 20.45 1.27 43.69
CA SER A 2 20.44 2.31 42.66
C SER A 2 19.25 2.26 41.69
N LYS A 3 18.18 2.96 42.09
CA LYS A 3 16.98 3.28 41.29
C LYS A 3 17.32 3.90 39.92
N ALA A 4 18.53 4.46 39.76
CA ALA A 4 19.03 5.05 38.52
C ALA A 4 19.27 4.03 37.39
N LEU A 5 19.66 2.79 37.70
CA LEU A 5 19.81 1.73 36.69
C LEU A 5 18.44 1.29 36.13
N CYS A 6 17.42 1.28 36.98
CA CYS A 6 16.06 0.88 36.61
C CYS A 6 15.39 1.93 35.70
N SER A 7 15.59 3.23 36.00
CA SER A 7 15.09 4.33 35.15
C SER A 7 15.80 4.43 33.79
N LEU A 8 17.09 4.07 33.72
CA LEU A 8 17.84 4.09 32.46
C LEU A 8 17.43 2.93 31.52
N LEU A 9 17.16 1.74 32.08
CA LEU A 9 16.66 0.60 31.30
C LEU A 9 15.27 0.87 30.73
N LEU A 10 14.37 1.48 31.51
CA LEU A 10 13.01 1.82 31.05
C LEU A 10 13.00 2.86 29.91
N LEU A 11 13.94 3.81 29.89
CA LEU A 11 14.04 4.78 28.80
C LEU A 11 14.55 4.15 27.49
N LEU A 12 15.50 3.21 27.57
CA LEU A 12 16.07 2.53 26.40
C LEU A 12 15.04 1.67 25.66
N THR A 13 14.11 1.03 26.39
CA THR A 13 13.06 0.20 25.77
C THR A 13 12.01 1.03 25.02
N LEU A 14 11.68 2.25 25.48
CA LEU A 14 10.70 3.10 24.79
C LEU A 14 11.23 3.70 23.47
N CYS A 15 12.54 3.93 23.34
CA CYS A 15 13.09 4.47 22.09
C CYS A 15 13.14 3.44 20.95
N ALA A 16 13.25 2.14 21.27
CA ALA A 16 13.35 1.09 20.26
C ALA A 16 12.02 0.86 19.49
N THR A 17 10.88 1.04 20.16
CA THR A 17 9.55 0.76 19.57
C THR A 17 9.11 1.84 18.58
N ALA A 18 9.42 3.10 18.86
CA ALA A 18 9.08 4.22 17.98
C ALA A 18 9.84 4.17 16.63
N GLY A 19 11.10 3.75 16.65
CA GLY A 19 11.91 3.59 15.43
C GLY A 19 11.38 2.48 14.51
N CYS A 20 10.94 1.37 15.08
CA CYS A 20 10.41 0.24 14.32
C CYS A 20 9.15 0.61 13.51
N ASN A 21 8.23 1.39 14.12
CA ASN A 21 7.00 1.81 13.45
C ASN A 21 7.26 2.75 12.26
N ASN A 22 8.21 3.66 12.37
CA ASN A 22 8.55 4.57 11.26
C ASN A 22 9.14 3.82 10.06
N ILE A 23 9.98 2.81 10.32
CA ILE A 23 10.54 1.95 9.27
C ILE A 23 9.43 1.19 8.55
N GLN A 24 8.48 0.60 9.30
CA GLN A 24 7.35 -0.12 8.71
C GLN A 24 6.47 0.79 7.84
N LYS A 25 6.14 1.99 8.33
CA LYS A 25 5.40 3.00 7.56
C LYS A 25 6.11 3.39 6.28
N SER A 26 7.44 3.59 6.33
CA SER A 26 8.23 3.90 5.13
C SER A 26 8.20 2.77 4.11
N LYS A 27 8.29 1.50 4.54
CA LYS A 27 8.19 0.35 3.63
C LYS A 27 6.81 0.27 2.96
N ILE A 28 5.74 0.53 3.70
CA ILE A 28 4.37 0.59 3.14
C ILE A 28 4.23 1.76 2.17
N ALA A 29 4.78 2.93 2.49
CA ALA A 29 4.77 4.08 1.58
C ALA A 29 5.47 3.74 0.24
N SER A 30 6.62 3.07 0.28
CA SER A 30 7.31 2.62 -0.93
C SER A 30 6.53 1.58 -1.73
N LEU A 31 5.78 0.69 -1.06
CA LEU A 31 4.86 -0.24 -1.73
C LEU A 31 3.76 0.52 -2.48
N LEU A 32 3.20 1.57 -1.88
CA LEU A 32 2.18 2.41 -2.50
C LEU A 32 2.72 3.22 -3.68
N ASP A 33 3.94 3.74 -3.58
CA ASP A 33 4.62 4.39 -4.70
C ASP A 33 4.87 3.41 -5.86
N ALA A 34 5.22 2.16 -5.54
CA ALA A 34 5.36 1.11 -6.54
C ALA A 34 4.02 0.78 -7.22
N ARG A 35 2.90 0.82 -6.50
CA ARG A 35 1.55 0.69 -7.09
C ARG A 35 1.24 1.82 -8.05
N ASP A 36 1.42 3.08 -7.63
CA ASP A 36 1.16 4.25 -8.47
C ASP A 36 1.96 4.17 -9.78
N ARG A 37 3.23 3.76 -9.69
CA ARG A 37 4.10 3.52 -10.85
C ARG A 37 3.61 2.37 -11.72
N ALA A 38 3.35 1.19 -11.15
CA ALA A 38 2.90 0.02 -11.91
C ALA A 38 1.61 0.30 -12.68
N VAL A 39 0.67 1.04 -12.10
CA VAL A 39 -0.56 1.47 -12.77
C VAL A 39 -0.28 2.48 -13.87
N SER A 40 0.58 3.47 -13.63
CA SER A 40 0.91 4.51 -14.62
C SER A 40 1.73 3.98 -15.79
N GLU A 41 2.56 2.96 -15.56
CA GLU A 41 3.37 2.28 -16.58
C GLU A 41 2.61 1.11 -17.22
N GLN A 42 1.37 0.85 -16.79
CA GLN A 42 0.54 -0.27 -17.25
C GLN A 42 1.26 -1.63 -17.11
N SER A 43 2.11 -1.77 -16.09
CA SER A 43 2.89 -2.98 -15.81
C SER A 43 2.08 -3.94 -14.94
N LEU A 44 1.43 -4.92 -15.58
CA LEU A 44 0.65 -5.94 -14.89
C LEU A 44 1.52 -6.83 -13.99
N GLU A 45 2.73 -7.14 -14.45
CA GLU A 45 3.71 -7.93 -13.69
C GLU A 45 4.02 -7.23 -12.37
N ASP A 46 4.44 -5.96 -12.42
CA ASP A 46 4.77 -5.19 -11.23
C ASP A 46 3.55 -4.98 -10.33
N PHE A 47 2.36 -4.77 -10.90
CA PHE A 47 1.14 -4.66 -10.11
C PHE A 47 0.84 -5.96 -9.35
N SER A 48 0.91 -7.10 -10.04
CA SER A 48 0.51 -8.40 -9.50
C SER A 48 1.36 -8.85 -8.31
N VAL A 49 2.65 -8.49 -8.29
CA VAL A 49 3.59 -8.85 -7.21
C VAL A 49 3.37 -8.03 -5.94
N LEU A 50 2.63 -6.91 -6.00
CA LEU A 50 2.28 -6.11 -4.82
C LEU A 50 1.17 -6.76 -3.99
N LEU A 51 0.38 -7.66 -4.60
CA LEU A 51 -0.73 -8.36 -3.95
C LEU A 51 -0.24 -9.66 -3.29
N THR A 52 -0.73 -9.96 -2.08
CA THR A 52 -0.54 -11.29 -1.48
C THR A 52 -1.25 -12.35 -2.31
N ASP A 53 -0.69 -13.56 -2.39
CA ASP A 53 -1.34 -14.70 -3.05
C ASP A 53 -2.63 -15.14 -2.34
N LYS A 54 -2.80 -14.74 -1.07
CA LYS A 54 -4.02 -14.95 -0.28
C LYS A 54 -4.95 -13.73 -0.28
N TYR A 55 -4.82 -12.83 -1.25
CA TYR A 55 -5.70 -11.66 -1.36
C TYR A 55 -7.16 -12.12 -1.38
N ASP A 56 -7.94 -11.58 -0.46
CA ASP A 56 -9.39 -11.75 -0.39
C ASP A 56 -10.00 -10.47 0.17
N ASP A 57 -10.88 -9.84 -0.62
CA ASP A 57 -11.63 -8.68 -0.19
C ASP A 57 -13.10 -8.84 -0.57
N HIS A 58 -13.93 -9.17 0.42
CA HIS A 58 -15.35 -9.43 0.24
C HIS A 58 -15.64 -10.49 -0.86
N GLY A 59 -14.81 -11.52 -0.96
CA GLY A 59 -14.92 -12.59 -1.97
C GLY A 59 -14.26 -12.27 -3.31
N ARG A 60 -13.60 -11.11 -3.46
CA ARG A 60 -12.74 -10.80 -4.60
C ARG A 60 -11.34 -11.33 -4.34
N SER A 61 -10.88 -12.24 -5.20
CA SER A 61 -9.54 -12.82 -5.14
C SER A 61 -8.49 -11.96 -5.83
N LYS A 62 -7.21 -12.30 -5.64
CA LYS A 62 -6.10 -11.75 -6.45
C LYS A 62 -6.37 -11.81 -7.95
N ILE A 63 -6.92 -12.93 -8.42
CA ILE A 63 -7.19 -13.16 -9.84
C ILE A 63 -8.22 -12.15 -10.35
N ASP A 64 -9.27 -11.88 -9.57
CA ASP A 64 -10.32 -10.93 -9.95
C ASP A 64 -9.79 -9.49 -10.04
N VAL A 65 -8.92 -9.09 -9.10
CA VAL A 65 -8.29 -7.76 -9.11
C VAL A 65 -7.32 -7.63 -10.28
N VAL A 66 -6.51 -8.65 -10.55
CA VAL A 66 -5.59 -8.66 -11.71
C VAL A 66 -6.37 -8.61 -13.03
N ALA A 67 -7.46 -9.36 -13.15
CA ALA A 67 -8.33 -9.33 -14.33
C ALA A 67 -8.97 -7.94 -14.53
N GLN A 68 -9.38 -7.27 -13.45
CA GLN A 68 -9.87 -5.89 -13.54
C GLN A 68 -8.80 -4.93 -14.06
N MET A 69 -7.55 -5.08 -13.59
CA MET A 69 -6.45 -4.24 -14.06
C MET A 69 -6.06 -4.50 -15.50
N ILE A 70 -6.12 -5.75 -15.97
CA ILE A 70 -5.96 -6.09 -17.40
C ILE A 70 -6.98 -5.30 -18.23
N ASN A 71 -8.26 -5.39 -17.89
CA ASN A 71 -9.31 -4.69 -18.62
C ASN A 71 -9.08 -3.17 -18.63
N LEU A 72 -8.65 -2.59 -17.50
CA LEU A 72 -8.33 -1.18 -17.42
C LEU A 72 -7.16 -0.81 -18.36
N PHE A 73 -6.10 -1.60 -18.37
CA PHE A 73 -4.90 -1.37 -19.18
C PHE A 73 -5.15 -1.58 -20.68
N GLU A 74 -6.04 -2.49 -21.05
CA GLU A 74 -6.44 -2.71 -22.45
C GLU A 74 -7.39 -1.63 -22.97
N GLN A 75 -8.20 -1.04 -22.08
CA GLN A 75 -9.21 -0.04 -22.45
C GLN A 75 -8.61 1.33 -22.76
N PHE A 76 -7.48 1.69 -22.13
CA PHE A 76 -6.92 3.04 -22.20
C PHE A 76 -5.49 3.04 -22.72
N GLU A 77 -5.20 3.93 -23.67
CA GLU A 77 -3.87 4.07 -24.25
C GLU A 77 -2.85 4.54 -23.23
N GLN A 78 -3.24 5.46 -22.35
CA GLN A 78 -2.38 6.02 -21.32
C GLN A 78 -3.15 6.13 -20.01
N ILE A 79 -2.47 5.77 -18.93
CA ILE A 79 -2.99 5.84 -17.58
C ILE A 79 -1.97 6.56 -16.71
N SER A 80 -2.44 7.36 -15.76
CA SER A 80 -1.61 7.95 -14.72
C SER A 80 -2.33 7.88 -13.40
N MET A 81 -1.65 7.34 -12.39
CA MET A 81 -2.15 7.24 -11.03
C MET A 81 -1.26 8.03 -10.09
N HIS A 82 -1.87 8.78 -9.18
CA HIS A 82 -1.16 9.46 -8.12
C HIS A 82 -1.96 9.42 -6.82
N SER A 83 -1.35 8.87 -5.77
CA SER A 83 -1.93 8.79 -4.44
C SER A 83 -1.38 9.87 -3.51
N HIS A 84 -2.25 10.44 -2.67
CA HIS A 84 -1.94 11.51 -1.73
C HIS A 84 -2.71 11.35 -0.41
N ASP A 85 -2.40 12.21 0.57
CA ASP A 85 -3.04 12.26 1.89
C ASP A 85 -3.01 10.92 2.65
N ARG A 86 -1.88 10.21 2.56
CA ARG A 86 -1.70 8.88 3.15
C ARG A 86 -1.70 8.93 4.68
N ILE A 87 -2.57 8.14 5.30
CA ILE A 87 -2.60 7.90 6.75
C ILE A 87 -2.34 6.41 7.00
N ILE A 88 -1.08 6.07 7.30
CA ILE A 88 -0.65 4.69 7.56
C ILE A 88 -0.74 4.38 9.06
N ARG A 89 -1.49 3.34 9.40
CA ARG A 89 -1.67 2.79 10.75
C ARG A 89 -1.09 1.39 10.81
N ILE A 90 -0.08 1.19 11.65
CA ILE A 90 0.45 -0.14 11.98
C ILE A 90 -0.48 -0.74 13.03
N ILE A 91 -1.09 -1.90 12.75
CA ILE A 91 -2.01 -2.58 13.66
C ILE A 91 -1.20 -3.49 14.59
N ASP A 92 -0.35 -4.32 14.01
CA ASP A 92 0.59 -5.20 14.70
C ASP A 92 1.84 -5.44 13.82
N GLU A 93 2.68 -6.42 14.15
CA GLU A 93 3.90 -6.70 13.38
C GLU A 93 3.65 -7.25 11.97
N ALA A 94 2.47 -7.84 11.73
CA ALA A 94 2.09 -8.49 10.49
C ALA A 94 1.01 -7.73 9.71
N HIS A 95 0.28 -6.81 10.32
CA HIS A 95 -0.86 -6.13 9.70
C HIS A 95 -0.76 -4.61 9.79
N ALA A 96 -1.22 -3.96 8.73
CA ALA A 96 -1.35 -2.50 8.67
C ALA A 96 -2.54 -2.08 7.81
N GLN A 97 -2.91 -0.81 7.93
CA GLN A 97 -3.92 -0.15 7.11
C GLN A 97 -3.43 1.21 6.61
N CYS A 98 -3.92 1.63 5.45
CA CYS A 98 -3.69 2.96 4.91
C CYS A 98 -4.99 3.52 4.38
N GLU A 99 -5.39 4.67 4.89
CA GLU A 99 -6.41 5.51 4.27
C GLU A 99 -5.69 6.49 3.32
N GLN A 100 -6.14 6.63 2.08
CA GLN A 100 -5.57 7.59 1.14
C GLN A 100 -6.60 8.08 0.12
N THR A 101 -6.25 9.15 -0.58
CA THR A 101 -6.98 9.60 -1.78
C THR A 101 -6.09 9.35 -2.99
N TYR A 102 -6.65 8.90 -4.10
CA TYR A 102 -5.91 8.83 -5.36
C TYR A 102 -6.64 9.56 -6.48
N THR A 103 -5.85 10.09 -7.39
CA THR A 103 -6.29 10.59 -8.68
C THR A 103 -5.87 9.60 -9.75
N LEU A 104 -6.85 9.03 -10.46
CA LEU A 104 -6.63 8.23 -11.65
C LEU A 104 -6.97 9.07 -12.87
N LYS A 105 -6.02 9.23 -13.78
CA LYS A 105 -6.21 9.85 -15.07
C LYS A 105 -6.09 8.80 -16.16
N VAL A 106 -6.99 8.86 -17.13
CA VAL A 106 -6.97 7.99 -18.32
C VAL A 106 -7.09 8.85 -19.57
N PHE A 107 -6.39 8.47 -20.62
CA PHE A 107 -6.49 9.13 -21.93
C PHE A 107 -7.45 8.35 -22.82
N ALA A 108 -8.52 9.02 -23.28
CA ALA A 108 -9.54 8.45 -24.16
C ALA A 108 -10.15 9.55 -25.03
N ASP A 109 -10.47 9.23 -26.28
CA ASP A 109 -11.08 10.17 -27.24
C ASP A 109 -10.26 11.48 -27.36
N GLU A 110 -8.92 11.35 -27.43
CA GLU A 110 -7.95 12.46 -27.49
C GLU A 110 -7.98 13.41 -26.26
N GLN A 111 -8.59 12.98 -25.15
CA GLN A 111 -8.76 13.79 -23.95
C GLN A 111 -8.39 13.04 -22.68
N TRP A 112 -7.80 13.78 -21.73
CA TRP A 112 -7.61 13.28 -20.37
C TRP A 112 -8.90 13.36 -19.57
N ARG A 113 -9.30 12.25 -18.97
CA ARG A 113 -10.37 12.16 -17.98
C ARG A 113 -9.78 11.81 -16.64
N SER A 114 -10.31 12.38 -15.57
CA SER A 114 -9.82 12.15 -14.22
C SER A 114 -10.91 11.74 -13.26
N LEU A 115 -10.55 10.82 -12.38
CA LEU A 115 -11.34 10.31 -11.27
C LEU A 115 -10.54 10.60 -9.99
N VAL A 116 -11.21 11.04 -8.93
CA VAL A 116 -10.63 11.14 -7.59
C VAL A 116 -11.43 10.23 -6.67
N GLN A 117 -10.76 9.31 -5.97
CA GLN A 117 -11.39 8.40 -5.02
C GLN A 117 -10.64 8.34 -3.71
N LYS A 118 -11.39 8.11 -2.63
CA LYS A 118 -10.83 7.71 -1.34
C LYS A 118 -10.87 6.20 -1.23
N GLU A 119 -9.80 5.62 -0.73
CA GLU A 119 -9.68 4.18 -0.51
C GLU A 119 -9.07 3.88 0.86
N GLN A 120 -9.34 2.67 1.35
CA GLN A 120 -8.70 2.12 2.53
C GLN A 120 -8.08 0.78 2.16
N LEU A 121 -6.75 0.73 2.14
CA LEU A 121 -5.99 -0.46 1.82
C LEU A 121 -5.58 -1.21 3.08
N GLN A 122 -5.57 -2.53 2.97
CA GLN A 122 -5.11 -3.45 4.01
C GLN A 122 -3.79 -4.08 3.56
N PHE A 123 -2.89 -4.29 4.50
CA PHE A 123 -1.58 -4.88 4.24
C PHE A 123 -1.28 -6.03 5.18
N GLU A 124 -0.59 -7.02 4.63
CA GLU A 124 -0.04 -8.16 5.37
C GLU A 124 1.48 -8.22 5.14
N ARG A 125 2.24 -8.57 6.18
CA ARG A 125 3.69 -8.78 6.11
C ARG A 125 3.98 -10.27 5.97
N ILE A 126 4.48 -10.65 4.79
CA ILE A 126 4.84 -12.03 4.44
C ILE A 126 6.35 -12.06 4.18
N ASN A 127 7.09 -12.90 4.93
CA ASN A 127 8.54 -13.02 4.81
C ASN A 127 9.26 -11.66 4.81
N GLU A 128 8.93 -10.80 5.79
CA GLU A 128 9.46 -9.43 5.97
C GLU A 128 9.08 -8.39 4.89
N GLN A 129 8.29 -8.80 3.90
CA GLN A 129 7.81 -7.93 2.83
C GLN A 129 6.34 -7.59 3.04
N TRP A 130 5.99 -6.32 2.94
CA TRP A 130 4.60 -5.88 2.93
C TRP A 130 3.97 -6.16 1.56
N ARG A 131 2.70 -6.56 1.59
CA ARG A 131 1.84 -6.80 0.42
C ARG A 131 0.45 -6.27 0.68
N ILE A 132 -0.26 -5.88 -0.37
CA ILE A 132 -1.67 -5.48 -0.29
C ILE A 132 -2.51 -6.76 -0.14
N SER A 133 -3.37 -6.78 0.87
CA SER A 133 -4.24 -7.92 1.18
C SER A 133 -5.73 -7.63 0.97
N GLY A 134 -6.11 -6.36 0.82
CA GLY A 134 -7.49 -5.96 0.56
C GLY A 134 -7.64 -4.46 0.30
N GLY A 135 -8.84 -4.05 -0.14
CA GLY A 135 -9.22 -2.65 -0.35
C GLY A 135 -9.13 -2.14 -1.79
N LEU A 136 -9.06 -3.04 -2.78
CA LEU A 136 -8.98 -2.72 -4.22
C LEU A 136 -10.26 -3.16 -4.95
#